data_AF-A0A9P1CTG7-F1
#
_entry.id   AF-A0A9P1CTG7-F1
#
_cell.length_a   1.000
_cell.length_b   1.000
_cell.length_c   1.000
_cell.angle_alpha   90.00
_cell.angle_beta   90.00
_cell.angle_gamma   90.00
#
_symmetry.space_group_name_H-M   'P 1'
#
loop_
_entity.id
_entity.type
_entity.pdbx_description
1 polymer ?
#
loop_
_entity_poly.entity_id
_entity_poly.type
_entity_poly.pdbx_seq_one_letter_code
_entity_poly.pdbx_strand_id
1 'polypeptide(L)'
;MGQGLAAQNGSCCHCNREVSRLEETRMSHLHAEALEESMKHDFEEDMERPESDSTMVSSQGVRETQEASEVLKSAMTSQEARGTPQGKESARVRISLPESLTESDLGELPTYSKGLRGADNTKTYSGGSGEHSYGLFSRGLAAGQAARTKFRRTFSLKAAISRVKPHRVPDRHQFWNTNFPQDYAWLEPAIWSIAKNLSRGMKCKDLVSGQAYLPLFFVLGACPNAFCGMQAVMYCSSAANSLDIDFWWVKPQKDDAHCIETETLCRQAKGPHKNDPGRSKPFYKPIADLFTQQASMNALSFGIEDVDDGSGGTAPRALIHHGAAGSKVDKHYLTMVWQEEWTQNPFSRHKYIKGKIVYQKDPEELEFFTKAYTILDGKMMLSEIEDSGFPSPLPGEDVKYLDNAP
;
A
#
# COMPACT_ATOMS: atom_id res chain seq x y z
N MET A 1 45.12 -53.02 42.14
CA MET A 1 43.72 -53.27 41.75
C MET A 1 42.87 -52.23 42.46
N GLY A 2 42.11 -51.43 41.70
CA GLY A 2 41.25 -50.38 42.25
C GLY A 2 41.36 -49.08 41.48
N GLN A 3 40.53 -48.91 40.44
CA GLN A 3 40.20 -47.61 39.88
C GLN A 3 38.69 -47.58 39.61
N GLY A 4 38.01 -46.65 40.29
CA GLY A 4 36.59 -46.39 40.16
C GLY A 4 36.29 -45.49 38.97
N LEU A 5 35.19 -45.78 38.29
CA LEU A 5 34.62 -44.97 37.20
C LEU A 5 33.56 -44.04 37.79
N ALA A 6 33.78 -42.74 37.64
CA ALA A 6 32.80 -41.69 37.91
C ALA A 6 32.04 -41.38 36.60
N ALA A 7 30.72 -41.52 36.62
CA ALA A 7 29.83 -41.12 35.53
C ALA A 7 29.51 -39.61 35.65
N GLN A 8 29.72 -38.87 34.56
CA GLN A 8 29.28 -37.48 34.42
C GLN A 8 27.99 -37.46 33.58
N ASN A 9 26.90 -36.98 34.19
CA ASN A 9 25.65 -36.66 33.51
C ASN A 9 25.72 -35.24 32.94
N GLY A 10 25.97 -35.10 31.64
CA GLY A 10 25.82 -33.85 30.89
C GLY A 10 24.41 -33.74 30.29
N SER A 11 23.58 -32.88 30.86
CA SER A 11 22.25 -32.54 30.33
C SER A 11 22.37 -31.77 29.01
N CYS A 12 21.74 -32.29 27.95
CA CYS A 12 21.84 -31.77 26.58
C CYS A 12 20.83 -30.64 26.35
N CYS A 13 21.32 -29.40 26.27
CA CYS A 13 20.52 -28.20 26.00
C CYS A 13 19.87 -28.16 24.60
N HIS A 14 20.15 -29.13 23.73
CA HIS A 14 19.59 -29.17 22.38
C HIS A 14 18.16 -29.74 22.32
N CYS A 15 17.79 -30.61 23.26
CA CYS A 15 16.49 -31.27 23.25
C CYS A 15 15.33 -30.31 23.59
N ASN A 16 15.58 -29.32 24.47
CA ASN A 16 14.53 -28.39 24.90
C ASN A 16 14.05 -27.41 23.80
N ARG A 17 14.88 -27.16 22.78
CA ARG A 17 14.54 -26.16 21.74
C ARG A 17 13.60 -26.72 20.67
N GLU A 18 13.65 -28.02 20.41
CA GLU A 18 12.73 -28.69 19.49
C GLU A 18 11.35 -28.91 20.12
N VAL A 19 11.30 -29.24 21.42
CA VAL A 19 10.04 -29.40 22.15
C VAL A 19 9.24 -28.09 22.16
N SER A 20 9.88 -26.94 22.43
CA SER A 20 9.18 -25.64 22.41
C SER A 20 8.61 -25.27 21.03
N ARG A 21 9.29 -25.60 19.93
CA ARG A 21 8.78 -25.33 18.57
C ARG A 21 7.58 -26.20 18.21
N LEU A 22 7.57 -27.45 18.65
CA LEU A 22 6.45 -28.37 18.43
C LEU A 22 5.22 -27.95 19.24
N GLU A 23 5.41 -27.47 20.48
CA GLU A 23 4.32 -26.95 21.30
C GLU A 23 3.74 -25.65 20.74
N GLU A 24 4.57 -24.74 20.24
CA GLU A 24 4.12 -23.48 19.62
C GLU A 24 3.33 -23.73 18.31
N THR A 25 3.77 -24.71 17.51
CA THR A 25 3.05 -25.13 16.29
C THR A 25 1.71 -25.78 16.64
N ARG A 26 1.67 -26.61 17.69
CA ARG A 26 0.44 -27.27 18.16
C ARG A 26 -0.57 -26.28 18.73
N MET A 27 -0.12 -25.29 19.50
CA MET A 27 -0.98 -24.23 20.04
C MET A 27 -1.56 -23.35 18.93
N SER A 28 -0.77 -23.07 17.89
CA SER A 28 -1.23 -22.31 16.71
C SER A 28 -2.31 -23.07 15.93
N HIS A 29 -2.19 -24.41 15.81
CA HIS A 29 -3.19 -25.25 15.16
C HIS A 29 -4.52 -25.28 15.94
N LEU A 30 -4.45 -25.45 17.27
CA LEU A 30 -5.64 -25.47 18.13
C LEU A 30 -6.37 -24.13 18.13
N HIS A 31 -5.65 -23.00 18.03
CA HIS A 31 -6.26 -21.68 17.95
C HIS A 31 -6.96 -21.45 16.60
N ALA A 32 -6.39 -21.97 15.50
CA ALA A 32 -7.00 -21.90 14.18
C ALA A 32 -8.28 -22.76 14.09
N GLU A 33 -8.28 -23.97 14.66
CA GLU A 33 -9.46 -24.84 14.73
C GLU A 33 -10.57 -24.23 15.60
N ALA A 34 -10.23 -23.65 16.75
CA ALA A 34 -11.21 -22.99 17.63
C ALA A 34 -11.88 -21.77 16.96
N LEU A 35 -11.11 -21.01 16.16
CA LEU A 35 -11.67 -19.91 15.37
C LEU A 35 -12.58 -20.44 14.25
N GLU A 36 -12.23 -21.56 13.62
CA GLU A 36 -13.07 -22.17 12.59
C GLU A 36 -14.39 -22.72 13.14
N GLU A 37 -14.38 -23.36 14.32
CA GLU A 37 -15.59 -23.84 14.99
C GLU A 37 -16.48 -22.70 15.50
N SER A 38 -15.90 -21.66 16.10
CA SER A 38 -16.66 -20.49 16.54
C SER A 38 -17.37 -19.79 15.38
N MET A 39 -16.72 -19.69 14.21
CA MET A 39 -17.31 -19.05 13.03
C MET A 39 -18.37 -19.92 12.33
N LYS A 40 -18.36 -21.25 12.53
CA LYS A 40 -19.43 -22.14 12.05
C LYS A 40 -20.69 -22.01 12.89
N HIS A 41 -20.53 -21.90 14.22
CA HIS A 41 -21.66 -21.82 15.14
C HIS A 41 -22.47 -20.51 14.98
N ASP A 42 -21.81 -19.38 14.69
CA ASP A 42 -22.49 -18.10 14.42
C ASP A 42 -23.28 -18.12 13.09
N PHE A 43 -22.96 -19.04 12.17
CA PHE A 43 -23.62 -19.12 10.87
C PHE A 43 -24.87 -20.02 10.86
N GLU A 44 -24.93 -21.03 11.73
CA GLU A 44 -26.12 -21.89 11.84
C GLU A 44 -27.27 -21.20 12.60
N GLU A 45 -26.99 -20.29 13.54
CA GLU A 45 -28.05 -19.55 14.26
C GLU A 45 -28.82 -18.53 13.38
N ASP A 46 -28.20 -17.99 12.33
CA ASP A 46 -28.85 -16.98 11.46
C ASP A 46 -29.69 -17.60 10.34
N MET A 47 -29.58 -18.91 10.08
CA MET A 47 -30.25 -19.58 8.97
C MET A 47 -31.60 -20.23 9.37
N GLU A 48 -31.95 -20.25 10.67
CA GLU A 48 -33.20 -20.85 11.17
C GLU A 48 -34.29 -19.83 11.57
N ARG A 49 -34.27 -18.60 11.03
CA ARG A 49 -35.46 -17.71 11.14
C ARG A 49 -36.43 -17.96 9.99
N PRO A 50 -37.59 -18.61 10.22
CA PRO A 50 -38.63 -18.70 9.21
C PRO A 50 -39.22 -17.30 8.95
N GLU A 51 -39.21 -16.89 7.68
CA GLU A 51 -39.92 -15.69 7.22
C GLU A 51 -41.43 -15.88 7.43
N SER A 52 -41.97 -15.24 8.46
CA SER A 52 -43.42 -15.11 8.63
C SER A 52 -43.93 -13.89 7.87
N ASP A 53 -44.80 -14.16 6.89
CA ASP A 53 -45.85 -13.31 6.31
C ASP A 53 -45.78 -11.79 6.54
N SER A 54 -45.55 -11.04 5.45
CA SER A 54 -45.90 -9.62 5.38
C SER A 54 -46.65 -9.29 4.08
N THR A 55 -47.97 -9.20 4.25
CA THR A 55 -48.87 -8.12 3.81
C THR A 55 -48.74 -7.52 2.40
N MET A 56 -49.83 -7.70 1.63
CA MET A 56 -50.16 -6.97 0.39
C MET A 56 -50.01 -5.45 0.53
N VAL A 57 -49.26 -4.83 -0.41
CA VAL A 57 -49.30 -3.39 -0.67
C VAL A 57 -49.59 -3.12 -2.15
N SER A 58 -50.51 -2.18 -2.32
CA SER A 58 -51.20 -1.65 -3.49
C SER A 58 -50.37 -1.43 -4.77
N SER A 59 -50.95 -1.86 -5.90
CA SER A 59 -50.52 -1.64 -7.28
C SER A 59 -51.03 -0.29 -7.83
N GLN A 60 -50.35 0.80 -7.49
CA GLN A 60 -50.55 2.11 -8.13
C GLN A 60 -49.22 2.89 -8.12
N GLY A 61 -48.37 2.66 -9.12
CA GLY A 61 -47.10 3.39 -9.22
C GLY A 61 -46.18 3.02 -10.40
N VAL A 62 -46.62 2.20 -11.36
CA VAL A 62 -45.75 1.68 -12.44
C VAL A 62 -46.13 2.21 -13.83
N ARG A 63 -46.96 3.26 -13.92
CA ARG A 63 -47.42 3.80 -15.22
C ARG A 63 -46.74 5.08 -15.71
N GLU A 64 -45.92 5.76 -14.91
CA GLU A 64 -45.30 7.03 -15.32
C GLU A 64 -43.87 6.91 -15.87
N THR A 65 -43.23 5.73 -15.79
CA THR A 65 -41.85 5.54 -16.26
C THR A 65 -41.71 4.83 -17.61
N GLN A 66 -42.82 4.38 -18.22
CA GLN A 66 -42.80 3.76 -19.55
C GLN A 66 -43.01 4.76 -20.71
N GLU A 67 -43.65 5.91 -20.49
CA GLU A 67 -43.86 6.90 -21.57
C GLU A 67 -42.62 7.74 -21.89
N ALA A 68 -41.68 7.90 -20.95
CA ALA A 68 -40.43 8.64 -21.18
C ALA A 68 -39.41 7.87 -22.05
N SER A 69 -39.52 6.54 -22.14
CA SER A 69 -38.59 5.70 -22.92
C SER A 69 -38.96 5.58 -24.40
N GLU A 70 -40.22 5.83 -24.79
CA GLU A 70 -40.65 5.70 -26.19
C GLU A 70 -40.45 6.98 -27.00
N VAL A 71 -40.48 8.16 -26.36
CA VAL A 71 -40.22 9.45 -27.02
C VAL A 71 -38.75 9.58 -27.46
N LEU A 72 -37.80 9.00 -26.72
CA LEU A 72 -36.37 9.02 -27.05
C LEU A 72 -35.98 8.03 -28.17
N LYS A 73 -36.72 6.93 -28.36
CA LYS A 73 -36.46 5.97 -29.45
C LYS A 73 -36.99 6.44 -30.81
N SER A 74 -38.04 7.26 -30.82
CA SER A 74 -38.59 7.84 -32.05
C SER A 74 -37.69 8.94 -32.66
N ALA A 75 -36.96 9.68 -31.82
CA ALA A 75 -36.06 10.76 -32.27
C ALA A 75 -34.77 10.28 -32.97
N MET A 76 -34.32 9.05 -32.73
CA MET A 76 -33.06 8.53 -33.28
C MET A 76 -33.21 7.77 -34.61
N THR A 77 -34.43 7.57 -35.11
CA THR A 77 -34.67 6.78 -36.34
C THR A 77 -34.91 7.66 -37.59
N SER A 78 -34.77 8.99 -37.50
CA SER A 78 -35.08 9.92 -38.61
C SER A 78 -33.86 10.65 -39.22
N GLN A 79 -32.62 10.19 -39.00
CA GLN A 79 -31.42 10.85 -39.55
C GLN A 79 -30.54 10.01 -40.50
N GLU A 80 -31.01 8.86 -40.99
CA GLU A 80 -30.31 8.10 -42.03
C GLU A 80 -31.10 8.05 -43.35
N ALA A 81 -31.20 9.21 -44.02
CA ALA A 81 -31.44 9.25 -45.45
C ALA A 81 -31.03 10.62 -46.00
N ARG A 82 -29.80 10.73 -46.55
CA ARG A 82 -29.43 11.43 -47.81
C ARG A 82 -27.96 11.88 -47.82
N GLY A 83 -27.20 11.31 -48.76
CA GLY A 83 -26.32 12.06 -49.65
C GLY A 83 -24.91 12.43 -49.18
N THR A 84 -23.91 11.72 -49.70
CA THR A 84 -22.61 12.32 -50.13
C THR A 84 -22.83 13.04 -51.48
N PRO A 85 -21.99 14.02 -51.94
CA PRO A 85 -20.53 14.01 -51.85
C PRO A 85 -19.80 15.37 -51.65
N GLN A 86 -18.47 15.26 -51.42
CA GLN A 86 -17.38 16.20 -51.72
C GLN A 86 -17.32 17.60 -51.07
N GLY A 87 -16.14 17.92 -50.51
CA GLY A 87 -15.69 19.30 -50.36
C GLY A 87 -14.74 19.52 -49.19
N LYS A 88 -13.50 19.90 -49.50
CA LYS A 88 -12.46 20.37 -48.57
C LYS A 88 -12.94 21.64 -47.86
N GLU A 89 -12.77 21.73 -46.53
CA GLU A 89 -12.19 22.92 -45.89
C GLU A 89 -11.97 22.71 -44.38
N SER A 90 -10.78 23.10 -43.94
CA SER A 90 -10.36 23.06 -42.55
C SER A 90 -10.92 24.29 -41.83
N ALA A 91 -12.00 24.14 -41.09
CA ALA A 91 -12.54 25.20 -40.24
C ALA A 91 -12.14 25.00 -38.78
N ARG A 92 -11.32 25.91 -38.26
CA ARG A 92 -11.06 26.09 -36.82
C ARG A 92 -12.37 26.41 -36.11
N VAL A 93 -12.83 25.52 -35.23
CA VAL A 93 -13.91 25.82 -34.30
C VAL A 93 -13.33 26.62 -33.13
N ARG A 94 -13.64 27.92 -33.08
CA ARG A 94 -13.52 28.73 -31.86
C ARG A 94 -14.68 28.35 -30.94
N ILE A 95 -14.36 27.75 -29.80
CA ILE A 95 -15.30 27.59 -28.69
C ILE A 95 -15.31 28.92 -27.93
N SER A 96 -16.45 29.61 -27.97
CA SER A 96 -16.74 30.77 -27.14
C SER A 96 -17.07 30.28 -25.72
N LEU A 97 -16.29 30.72 -24.73
CA LEU A 97 -16.61 30.55 -23.31
C LEU A 97 -17.70 31.55 -22.91
N PRO A 98 -18.70 31.16 -22.10
CA PRO A 98 -19.65 32.11 -21.54
C PRO A 98 -19.02 32.97 -20.45
N GLU A 99 -19.36 34.26 -20.50
CA GLU A 99 -19.00 35.32 -19.58
C GLU A 99 -19.51 35.08 -18.15
N SER A 100 -18.62 35.40 -17.19
CA SER A 100 -18.86 35.98 -15.86
C SER A 100 -19.86 35.30 -14.91
N LEU A 101 -19.33 34.67 -13.87
CA LEU A 101 -19.97 34.59 -12.55
C LEU A 101 -19.31 35.63 -11.63
N THR A 102 -20.14 36.44 -11.00
CA THR A 102 -19.79 37.58 -10.14
C THR A 102 -19.50 37.17 -8.70
N GLU A 103 -18.50 37.81 -8.09
CA GLU A 103 -18.03 37.66 -6.70
C GLU A 103 -18.99 38.27 -5.65
N SER A 104 -20.20 37.76 -5.52
CA SER A 104 -21.13 38.29 -4.51
C SER A 104 -22.00 37.21 -3.90
N ASP A 105 -21.38 36.25 -3.20
CA ASP A 105 -22.06 35.35 -2.24
C ASP A 105 -21.06 34.73 -1.24
N LEU A 106 -20.18 35.56 -0.65
CA LEU A 106 -19.41 35.16 0.54
C LEU A 106 -20.13 35.65 1.80
N GLY A 107 -20.94 34.76 2.36
CA GLY A 107 -21.51 34.92 3.70
C GLY A 107 -20.43 34.93 4.77
N GLU A 108 -20.54 35.89 5.69
CA GLU A 108 -19.67 36.05 6.85
C GLU A 108 -19.70 34.81 7.77
N LEU A 109 -18.52 34.25 8.05
CA LEU A 109 -18.35 33.21 9.05
C LEU A 109 -18.12 33.84 10.44
N PRO A 110 -18.74 33.29 11.50
CA PRO A 110 -18.60 33.83 12.85
C PRO A 110 -17.20 33.53 13.42
N THR A 111 -16.52 34.57 13.88
CA THR A 111 -15.29 34.47 14.67
C THR A 111 -15.58 33.85 16.03
N TYR A 112 -15.10 32.62 16.24
CA TYR A 112 -15.13 31.96 17.55
C TYR A 112 -13.77 32.13 18.23
N SER A 113 -13.67 33.12 19.13
CA SER A 113 -12.56 33.26 20.06
C SER A 113 -12.91 32.57 21.38
N LYS A 114 -12.24 31.44 21.68
CA LYS A 114 -12.16 30.91 23.04
C LYS A 114 -10.72 30.59 23.39
N GLY A 115 -10.26 31.28 24.42
CA GLY A 115 -8.91 31.17 24.93
C GLY A 115 -8.62 29.82 25.58
N LEU A 116 -7.35 29.44 25.50
CA LEU A 116 -6.75 28.44 26.37
C LEU A 116 -5.68 29.11 27.21
N ARG A 117 -5.93 29.07 28.52
CA ARG A 117 -4.99 29.44 29.58
C ARG A 117 -3.88 28.38 29.63
N GLY A 118 -2.68 28.87 29.91
CA GLY A 118 -1.46 28.09 29.91
C GLY A 118 -1.33 27.05 31.03
N ALA A 119 -0.30 26.22 30.85
CA ALA A 119 0.39 25.54 31.92
C ALA A 119 1.84 25.31 31.43
N ASP A 120 2.73 26.20 31.88
CA ASP A 120 4.17 26.02 31.84
C ASP A 120 4.55 24.80 32.68
N ASN A 121 5.42 23.93 32.14
CA ASN A 121 6.10 22.91 32.94
C ASN A 121 7.54 22.72 32.41
N THR A 122 8.37 23.73 32.68
CA THR A 122 9.83 23.61 32.61
C THR A 122 10.35 22.89 33.86
N LYS A 123 10.82 21.64 33.71
CA LYS A 123 11.68 21.00 34.71
C LYS A 123 13.15 21.12 34.28
N THR A 124 13.81 22.12 34.85
CA THR A 124 15.27 22.24 34.92
C THR A 124 15.83 21.26 35.95
N TYR A 125 16.74 20.37 35.53
CA TYR A 125 17.61 19.61 36.43
C TYR A 125 18.90 20.39 36.66
N SER A 126 19.09 20.85 37.90
CA SER A 126 20.31 21.45 38.42
C SER A 126 21.10 20.37 39.18
N GLY A 127 22.21 19.90 38.59
CA GLY A 127 23.17 19.02 39.23
C GLY A 127 24.27 19.83 39.89
N GLY A 128 24.21 19.94 41.22
CA GLY A 128 25.17 20.67 42.06
C GLY A 128 26.53 19.99 42.18
N SER A 129 27.55 20.83 42.13
CA SER A 129 28.94 20.59 42.50
C SER A 129 29.12 20.41 44.02
N GLY A 130 29.91 19.41 44.41
CA GLY A 130 30.43 19.26 45.78
C GLY A 130 31.94 19.05 45.73
N GLU A 131 32.68 20.06 46.17
CA GLU A 131 34.13 20.07 46.36
C GLU A 131 34.54 19.28 47.61
N HIS A 132 35.72 18.65 47.59
CA HIS A 132 36.59 18.55 48.77
C HIS A 132 38.06 18.27 48.38
N SER A 133 38.91 19.29 48.56
CA SER A 133 40.10 19.29 49.42
C SER A 133 41.36 18.43 49.10
N TYR A 134 42.39 19.16 48.66
CA TYR A 134 43.81 19.22 49.08
C TYR A 134 44.69 17.97 49.25
N GLY A 135 45.86 18.01 48.57
CA GLY A 135 47.05 17.21 48.86
C GLY A 135 48.26 17.64 48.02
N LEU A 136 49.00 18.64 48.48
CA LEU A 136 50.34 19.02 48.00
C LEU A 136 51.39 17.98 48.43
N PHE A 137 52.35 17.61 47.56
CA PHE A 137 53.78 17.46 47.93
C PHE A 137 54.71 17.39 46.69
N SER A 138 55.53 18.45 46.58
CA SER A 138 56.95 18.56 46.21
C SER A 138 57.63 17.74 45.07
N ARG A 139 58.13 18.54 44.10
CA ARG A 139 59.48 18.60 43.48
C ARG A 139 60.47 17.43 43.68
N GLY A 140 61.02 16.98 42.54
CA GLY A 140 62.34 16.34 42.45
C GLY A 140 62.91 16.44 41.03
N LEU A 141 63.89 17.33 40.83
CA LEU A 141 64.77 17.43 39.66
C LEU A 141 65.89 16.40 39.78
N ALA A 142 66.18 15.65 38.72
CA ALA A 142 67.54 15.18 38.43
C ALA A 142 67.69 14.80 36.96
N ALA A 143 68.72 15.36 36.35
CA ALA A 143 69.18 15.11 35.00
C ALA A 143 69.90 13.76 34.87
N GLY A 144 69.89 13.16 33.67
CA GLY A 144 70.72 11.98 33.42
C GLY A 144 70.50 11.30 32.07
N GLN A 145 71.25 11.77 31.06
CA GLN A 145 71.91 10.97 30.02
C GLN A 145 71.09 10.01 29.13
N ALA A 146 70.94 10.47 27.88
CA ALA A 146 71.39 9.79 26.65
C ALA A 146 71.34 8.25 26.61
N ALA A 147 70.36 7.70 25.88
CA ALA A 147 70.56 6.52 25.07
C ALA A 147 69.65 6.57 23.83
N ARG A 148 70.31 6.52 22.68
CA ARG A 148 69.72 6.42 21.34
C ARG A 148 69.01 5.07 21.20
N THR A 149 67.70 5.09 20.97
CA THR A 149 67.00 3.94 20.38
C THR A 149 66.05 4.44 19.31
N LYS A 150 66.47 4.27 18.05
CA LYS A 150 65.66 4.52 16.85
C LYS A 150 64.54 3.49 16.81
N PHE A 151 63.42 3.77 17.48
CA PHE A 151 62.18 3.02 17.26
C PHE A 151 61.45 3.66 16.07
N ARG A 152 61.56 2.99 14.93
CA ARG A 152 60.88 3.32 13.67
C ARG A 152 59.37 3.15 13.92
N ARG A 153 58.69 4.20 14.39
CA ARG A 153 57.21 4.26 14.42
C ARG A 153 56.73 4.33 12.98
N THR A 154 56.51 3.16 12.38
CA THR A 154 55.56 3.05 11.27
C THR A 154 54.21 3.44 11.83
N PHE A 155 53.77 4.66 11.55
CA PHE A 155 52.38 5.05 11.70
C PHE A 155 51.57 4.12 10.78
N SER A 156 51.03 3.05 11.37
CA SER A 156 50.09 2.18 10.69
C SER A 156 48.80 2.99 10.50
N LEU A 157 48.65 3.54 9.29
CA LEU A 157 47.42 4.17 8.81
C LEU A 157 46.21 3.20 8.81
N LYS A 158 46.40 1.93 9.19
CA LYS A 158 45.32 0.94 9.31
C LYS A 158 44.45 1.09 10.56
N ALA A 159 44.82 1.93 11.54
CA ALA A 159 44.06 2.08 12.78
C ALA A 159 43.00 3.22 12.75
N ALA A 160 43.00 4.07 11.72
CA ALA A 160 42.10 5.24 11.66
C ALA A 160 40.85 5.05 10.79
N ILE A 161 40.70 3.91 10.11
CA ILE A 161 39.56 3.64 9.21
C ILE A 161 38.47 2.77 9.87
N SER A 162 38.72 2.12 11.02
CA SER A 162 37.84 1.04 11.53
C SER A 162 36.83 1.43 12.63
N ARG A 163 36.23 2.64 12.59
CA ARG A 163 35.14 2.99 13.52
C ARG A 163 33.90 3.61 12.87
N VAL A 164 33.65 3.32 11.60
CA VAL A 164 32.26 3.39 11.13
C VAL A 164 31.54 2.25 11.84
N LYS A 165 30.76 2.58 12.88
CA LYS A 165 29.87 1.60 13.51
C LYS A 165 29.01 1.05 12.37
N PRO A 166 28.99 -0.27 12.13
CA PRO A 166 28.12 -0.82 11.12
C PRO A 166 26.72 -0.30 11.39
N HIS A 167 26.09 0.28 10.37
CA HIS A 167 24.73 0.75 10.46
C HIS A 167 23.91 -0.44 10.95
N ARG A 168 23.41 -0.37 12.19
CA ARG A 168 22.64 -1.47 12.77
C ARG A 168 21.35 -1.50 11.97
N VAL A 169 21.22 -2.49 11.11
CA VAL A 169 19.94 -2.83 10.48
C VAL A 169 18.95 -3.00 11.63
N PRO A 170 17.82 -2.27 11.63
CA PRO A 170 16.80 -2.39 12.66
C PRO A 170 16.39 -3.85 12.84
N ASP A 171 16.10 -4.23 14.08
CA ASP A 171 15.66 -5.58 14.38
C ASP A 171 14.36 -5.86 13.62
N ARG A 172 14.30 -6.98 12.88
CA ARG A 172 13.15 -7.34 12.02
C ARG A 172 11.84 -7.45 12.81
N HIS A 173 11.93 -7.62 14.14
CA HIS A 173 10.79 -7.62 15.06
C HIS A 173 10.12 -6.26 15.26
N GLN A 174 10.63 -5.18 14.65
CA GLN A 174 10.05 -3.85 14.80
C GLN A 174 8.84 -3.60 13.88
N PHE A 175 8.70 -4.37 12.80
CA PHE A 175 7.67 -4.12 11.78
C PHE A 175 6.42 -4.96 11.99
N TRP A 176 5.26 -4.37 11.68
CA TRP A 176 3.97 -5.04 11.79
C TRP A 176 3.81 -6.10 10.68
N ASN A 177 4.25 -5.75 9.47
CA ASN A 177 4.30 -6.66 8.34
C ASN A 177 5.68 -7.31 8.25
N THR A 178 5.74 -8.64 8.26
CA THR A 178 6.99 -9.41 8.15
C THR A 178 7.54 -9.49 6.74
N ASN A 179 6.73 -9.15 5.72
CA ASN A 179 7.17 -9.10 4.34
C ASN A 179 8.02 -7.86 4.08
N PHE A 180 8.96 -7.98 3.15
CA PHE A 180 9.79 -6.90 2.63
C PHE A 180 9.49 -6.68 1.14
N PRO A 181 9.65 -5.46 0.61
CA PRO A 181 9.46 -5.19 -0.82
C PRO A 181 10.28 -6.12 -1.73
N GLN A 182 11.48 -6.49 -1.30
CA GLN A 182 12.42 -7.35 -2.00
C GLN A 182 11.90 -8.80 -2.12
N ASP A 183 11.03 -9.23 -1.20
CA ASP A 183 10.40 -10.53 -1.32
C ASP A 183 9.47 -10.59 -2.56
N TYR A 184 9.00 -9.43 -3.03
CA TYR A 184 8.17 -9.26 -4.22
C TYR A 184 8.98 -8.98 -5.50
N ALA A 185 10.29 -9.24 -5.52
CA ALA A 185 11.12 -9.08 -6.71
C ALA A 185 10.58 -9.82 -7.95
N TRP A 186 9.87 -10.93 -7.75
CA TRP A 186 9.21 -11.68 -8.82
C TRP A 186 8.13 -10.88 -9.57
N LEU A 187 7.59 -9.82 -8.97
CA LEU A 187 6.57 -8.94 -9.54
C LEU A 187 7.18 -7.74 -10.28
N GLU A 188 8.46 -7.46 -10.09
CA GLU A 188 9.14 -6.27 -10.63
C GLU A 188 8.94 -6.08 -12.15
N PRO A 189 9.04 -7.11 -13.00
CA PRO A 189 8.80 -6.95 -14.44
C PRO A 189 7.38 -6.46 -14.79
N ALA A 190 6.38 -6.88 -14.01
CA ALA A 190 5.00 -6.45 -14.19
C ALA A 190 4.80 -4.99 -13.73
N ILE A 191 5.40 -4.59 -12.60
CA ILE A 191 5.34 -3.19 -12.13
C ILE A 191 6.07 -2.28 -13.13
N TRP A 192 7.21 -2.70 -13.67
CA TRP A 192 7.89 -1.99 -14.76
C TRP A 192 7.01 -1.83 -16.00
N SER A 193 6.22 -2.86 -16.35
CA SER A 193 5.31 -2.79 -17.50
C SER A 193 4.22 -1.74 -17.27
N ILE A 194 3.70 -1.62 -16.05
CA ILE A 194 2.76 -0.54 -15.70
C ILE A 194 3.48 0.82 -15.78
N ALA A 195 4.63 0.96 -15.12
CA ALA A 195 5.37 2.23 -15.03
C ALA A 195 5.78 2.79 -16.39
N LYS A 196 6.04 1.92 -17.37
CA LYS A 196 6.39 2.26 -18.75
C LYS A 196 5.19 2.38 -19.70
N ASN A 197 3.96 2.34 -19.18
CA ASN A 197 2.72 2.39 -19.97
C ASN A 197 2.58 1.20 -20.96
N LEU A 198 3.16 0.04 -20.63
CA LEU A 198 3.17 -1.19 -21.45
C LEU A 198 2.22 -2.27 -20.93
N SER A 199 1.21 -1.90 -20.12
CA SER A 199 0.28 -2.85 -19.47
C SER A 199 -0.47 -3.74 -20.47
N ARG A 200 -0.72 -3.25 -21.69
CA ARG A 200 -1.32 -4.01 -22.80
C ARG A 200 -0.52 -5.27 -23.17
N GLY A 201 0.80 -5.24 -23.02
CA GLY A 201 1.69 -6.37 -23.31
C GLY A 201 1.45 -7.59 -22.41
N MET A 202 0.82 -7.40 -21.25
CA MET A 202 0.56 -8.46 -20.26
C MET A 202 -0.62 -9.37 -20.63
N LYS A 203 -1.48 -8.94 -21.57
CA LYS A 203 -2.61 -9.74 -22.11
C LYS A 203 -3.54 -10.32 -21.03
N CYS A 204 -3.77 -9.57 -19.95
CA CYS A 204 -4.65 -9.98 -18.87
C CYS A 204 -6.10 -10.09 -19.36
N LYS A 205 -6.83 -11.10 -18.87
CA LYS A 205 -8.26 -11.30 -19.15
C LYS A 205 -8.95 -12.04 -18.04
N ASP A 206 -10.26 -11.89 -17.94
CA ASP A 206 -11.12 -12.81 -17.19
C ASP A 206 -11.41 -14.04 -18.05
N LEU A 207 -11.00 -15.22 -17.59
CA LEU A 207 -11.17 -16.46 -18.35
C LEU A 207 -12.64 -16.93 -18.41
N VAL A 208 -13.52 -16.42 -17.55
CA VAL A 208 -14.94 -16.77 -17.55
C VAL A 208 -15.68 -15.95 -18.60
N SER A 209 -15.50 -14.62 -18.59
CA SER A 209 -16.19 -13.71 -19.52
C SER A 209 -15.47 -13.51 -20.85
N GLY A 210 -14.16 -13.80 -20.89
CA GLY A 210 -13.29 -13.48 -22.03
C GLY A 210 -12.90 -12.01 -22.13
N GLN A 211 -13.35 -11.17 -21.18
CA GLN A 211 -13.09 -9.73 -21.17
C GLN A 211 -11.61 -9.45 -20.93
N ALA A 212 -11.03 -8.59 -21.77
CA ALA A 212 -9.64 -8.15 -21.64
C ALA A 212 -9.50 -7.05 -20.58
N TYR A 213 -8.40 -7.10 -19.84
CA TYR A 213 -8.09 -6.20 -18.75
C TYR A 213 -6.66 -5.66 -18.87
N LEU A 214 -6.44 -4.45 -18.36
CA LEU A 214 -5.17 -3.74 -18.37
C LEU A 214 -4.75 -3.42 -16.91
N PRO A 215 -3.62 -3.96 -16.43
CA PRO A 215 -3.15 -3.72 -15.07
C PRO A 215 -2.91 -2.23 -14.78
N LEU A 216 -3.37 -1.77 -13.61
CA LEU A 216 -3.28 -0.39 -13.14
C LEU A 216 -2.21 -0.21 -12.06
N PHE A 217 -2.24 -1.05 -11.02
CA PHE A 217 -1.26 -1.07 -9.93
C PHE A 217 -1.39 -2.36 -9.13
N PHE A 218 -0.42 -2.60 -8.23
CA PHE A 218 -0.42 -3.75 -7.33
C PHE A 218 -0.50 -3.33 -5.86
N VAL A 219 -1.17 -4.12 -5.03
CA VAL A 219 -1.15 -3.99 -3.56
C VAL A 219 -0.34 -5.14 -2.96
N LEU A 220 0.67 -4.79 -2.18
CA LEU A 220 1.66 -5.69 -1.59
C LEU A 220 1.62 -5.60 -0.07
N GLY A 221 2.23 -6.59 0.61
CA GLY A 221 2.43 -6.61 2.06
C GLY A 221 1.27 -7.17 2.88
N ALA A 222 0.06 -7.17 2.33
CA ALA A 222 -1.17 -7.52 3.05
C ALA A 222 -1.39 -9.02 3.33
N CYS A 223 -0.52 -9.94 2.84
CA CYS A 223 -0.83 -11.36 2.91
C CYS A 223 -0.71 -11.88 4.35
N PRO A 224 -1.83 -12.16 5.04
CA PRO A 224 -1.82 -12.33 6.49
C PRO A 224 -1.68 -13.79 6.92
N ASN A 225 -1.55 -14.74 5.98
CA ASN A 225 -1.70 -16.15 6.30
C ASN A 225 -0.46 -16.97 5.89
N ALA A 226 0.19 -17.62 6.87
CA ALA A 226 1.29 -18.55 6.63
C ALA A 226 0.92 -19.73 5.71
N PHE A 227 -0.37 -20.07 5.60
CA PHE A 227 -0.87 -21.12 4.71
C PHE A 227 -1.03 -20.67 3.26
N CYS A 228 -1.09 -19.37 3.01
CA CYS A 228 -1.14 -18.82 1.66
C CYS A 228 0.25 -18.27 1.37
N GLY A 229 0.95 -18.87 0.40
CA GLY A 229 2.24 -18.34 -0.04
C GLY A 229 2.17 -16.87 -0.43
N MET A 230 3.33 -16.29 -0.73
CA MET A 230 3.42 -14.89 -1.13
C MET A 230 2.47 -14.56 -2.28
N GLN A 231 1.73 -13.46 -2.15
CA GLN A 231 0.78 -13.00 -3.15
C GLN A 231 0.60 -11.49 -3.07
N ALA A 232 0.19 -10.90 -4.19
CA ALA A 232 -0.17 -9.49 -4.33
C ALA A 232 -1.57 -9.38 -4.94
N VAL A 233 -2.28 -8.27 -4.70
CA VAL A 233 -3.52 -7.98 -5.41
C VAL A 233 -3.19 -7.10 -6.62
N MET A 234 -3.66 -7.49 -7.80
CA MET A 234 -3.57 -6.67 -9.00
C MET A 234 -4.91 -6.01 -9.27
N TYR A 235 -4.91 -4.68 -9.40
CA TYR A 235 -6.06 -3.92 -9.88
C TYR A 235 -5.93 -3.74 -11.38
N CYS A 236 -7.01 -3.96 -12.11
CA CYS A 236 -7.05 -3.82 -13.56
C CYS A 236 -8.27 -3.04 -14.00
N SER A 237 -8.12 -2.30 -15.10
CA SER A 237 -9.24 -1.69 -15.82
C SER A 237 -9.65 -2.57 -17.00
N SER A 238 -10.93 -2.60 -17.33
CA SER A 238 -11.42 -3.24 -18.55
C SER A 238 -10.89 -2.51 -19.78
N ALA A 239 -10.40 -3.26 -20.76
CA ALA A 239 -9.96 -2.69 -22.04
C ALA A 239 -11.12 -2.07 -22.85
N ALA A 240 -12.37 -2.46 -22.55
CA ALA A 240 -13.57 -1.91 -23.21
C ALA A 240 -14.10 -0.65 -22.51
N ASN A 241 -13.83 -0.49 -21.21
CA ASN A 241 -14.26 0.66 -20.40
C ASN A 241 -13.25 0.86 -19.27
N SER A 242 -12.45 1.93 -19.35
CA SER A 242 -11.37 2.19 -18.37
C SER A 242 -11.88 2.40 -16.94
N LEU A 243 -13.17 2.69 -16.74
CA LEU A 243 -13.80 2.84 -15.42
C LEU A 243 -14.32 1.52 -14.83
N ASP A 244 -14.36 0.43 -15.59
CA ASP A 244 -14.73 -0.88 -15.08
C ASP A 244 -13.49 -1.55 -14.46
N ILE A 245 -13.32 -1.34 -13.15
CA ILE A 245 -12.17 -1.81 -12.38
C ILE A 245 -12.48 -3.14 -11.69
N ASP A 246 -11.65 -4.15 -11.94
CA ASP A 246 -11.68 -5.45 -11.24
C ASP A 246 -10.32 -5.72 -10.59
N PHE A 247 -10.26 -6.73 -9.72
CA PHE A 247 -9.03 -7.11 -9.03
C PHE A 247 -8.99 -8.59 -8.66
N TRP A 248 -7.79 -9.15 -8.58
CA TRP A 248 -7.57 -10.54 -8.18
C TRP A 248 -6.14 -10.76 -7.69
N TRP A 249 -5.87 -11.95 -7.17
CA TRP A 249 -4.55 -12.32 -6.65
C TRP A 249 -3.56 -12.65 -7.76
N VAL A 250 -2.31 -12.29 -7.56
CA VAL A 250 -1.17 -12.68 -8.41
C VAL A 250 -0.14 -13.35 -7.50
N LYS A 251 0.48 -14.42 -8.00
CA LYS A 251 1.36 -15.29 -7.22
C LYS A 251 2.69 -15.50 -7.95
N PRO A 252 3.78 -15.80 -7.22
CA PRO A 252 4.99 -16.31 -7.83
C PRO A 252 4.79 -17.75 -8.29
N GLN A 253 5.67 -18.23 -9.18
CA GLN A 253 5.66 -19.64 -9.59
C GLN A 253 5.97 -20.53 -8.39
N LYS A 254 5.28 -21.67 -8.33
CA LYS A 254 5.46 -22.66 -7.26
C LYS A 254 6.89 -23.21 -7.20
N ASP A 255 7.49 -23.43 -8.37
CA ASP A 255 8.82 -24.03 -8.51
C ASP A 255 9.95 -22.99 -8.59
N ASP A 256 9.61 -21.71 -8.81
CA ASP A 256 10.55 -20.59 -8.83
C ASP A 256 9.92 -19.32 -8.23
N ALA A 257 10.21 -19.08 -6.95
CA ALA A 257 9.69 -17.93 -6.22
C ALA A 257 10.22 -16.57 -6.73
N HIS A 258 11.18 -16.56 -7.66
CA HIS A 258 11.71 -15.35 -8.29
C HIS A 258 10.98 -14.97 -9.59
N CYS A 259 10.07 -15.83 -10.06
CA CYS A 259 9.30 -15.58 -11.27
C CYS A 259 7.81 -15.44 -10.96
N ILE A 260 7.12 -14.57 -11.68
CA ILE A 260 5.66 -14.48 -11.64
C ILE A 260 5.01 -15.72 -12.27
N GLU A 261 3.96 -16.24 -11.63
CA GLU A 261 3.08 -17.26 -12.22
C GLU A 261 2.17 -16.58 -13.25
N THR A 262 2.56 -16.64 -14.53
CA THR A 262 1.92 -15.90 -15.62
C THR A 262 0.43 -16.19 -15.77
N GLU A 263 0.00 -17.40 -15.42
CA GLU A 263 -1.39 -17.85 -15.44
C GLU A 263 -2.25 -17.05 -14.46
N THR A 264 -1.66 -16.57 -13.35
CA THR A 264 -2.35 -15.73 -12.36
C THR A 264 -2.48 -14.26 -12.76
N LEU A 265 -1.89 -13.85 -13.90
CA LEU A 265 -2.19 -12.54 -14.50
C LEU A 265 -3.61 -12.50 -15.10
N CYS A 266 -4.20 -13.64 -15.42
CA CYS A 266 -5.60 -13.73 -15.84
C CYS A 266 -6.49 -14.11 -14.66
N ARG A 267 -7.70 -13.57 -14.59
CA ARG A 267 -8.66 -13.91 -13.52
C ARG A 267 -9.23 -15.32 -13.76
N GLN A 268 -9.12 -16.17 -12.73
CA GLN A 268 -9.58 -17.54 -12.72
C GLN A 268 -10.39 -17.81 -11.44
N ALA A 269 -11.68 -18.11 -11.61
CA ALA A 269 -12.57 -18.44 -10.49
C ALA A 269 -12.38 -19.87 -9.95
N LYS A 270 -11.80 -20.77 -10.75
CA LYS A 270 -11.63 -22.20 -10.47
C LYS A 270 -10.30 -22.71 -11.06
N GLY A 271 -9.89 -23.91 -10.67
CA GLY A 271 -8.71 -24.59 -11.23
C GLY A 271 -7.43 -24.37 -10.42
N PRO A 272 -6.29 -24.90 -10.91
CA PRO A 272 -5.01 -24.88 -10.19
C PRO A 272 -4.48 -23.46 -9.94
N HIS A 273 -4.75 -22.53 -10.86
CA HIS A 273 -4.33 -21.13 -10.75
C HIS A 273 -5.46 -20.22 -10.25
N LYS A 274 -6.41 -20.76 -9.47
CA LYS A 274 -7.51 -19.97 -8.89
C LYS A 274 -6.93 -18.76 -8.14
N ASN A 275 -7.41 -17.59 -8.51
CA ASN A 275 -6.94 -16.32 -7.97
C ASN A 275 -8.03 -15.27 -7.77
N ASP A 276 -9.30 -15.61 -8.02
CA ASP A 276 -10.43 -14.76 -7.64
C ASP A 276 -10.35 -14.35 -6.15
N PRO A 277 -10.67 -13.08 -5.81
CA PRO A 277 -10.52 -12.58 -4.44
C PRO A 277 -11.40 -13.29 -3.41
N GLY A 278 -12.49 -13.94 -3.80
CA GLY A 278 -13.36 -14.69 -2.90
C GLY A 278 -13.78 -13.88 -1.67
N ARG A 279 -13.51 -14.43 -0.47
CA ARG A 279 -13.83 -13.79 0.82
C ARG A 279 -13.07 -12.47 1.09
N SER A 280 -11.97 -12.22 0.38
CA SER A 280 -11.22 -10.96 0.53
C SER A 280 -11.83 -9.79 -0.26
N LYS A 281 -12.79 -10.06 -1.16
CA LYS A 281 -13.41 -9.06 -2.03
C LYS A 281 -13.94 -7.83 -1.27
N PRO A 282 -14.65 -7.94 -0.13
CA PRO A 282 -15.15 -6.77 0.60
C PRO A 282 -14.06 -5.83 1.11
N PHE A 283 -12.83 -6.30 1.32
CA PHE A 283 -11.73 -5.48 1.82
C PHE A 283 -11.06 -4.66 0.72
N TYR A 284 -10.98 -5.22 -0.49
CA TYR A 284 -10.31 -4.59 -1.63
C TYR A 284 -11.27 -3.83 -2.56
N LYS A 285 -12.56 -4.20 -2.57
CA LYS A 285 -13.59 -3.54 -3.38
C LYS A 285 -13.70 -2.02 -3.11
N PRO A 286 -13.63 -1.51 -1.87
CA PRO A 286 -13.70 -0.07 -1.64
C PRO A 286 -12.65 0.73 -2.40
N ILE A 287 -11.42 0.20 -2.55
CA ILE A 287 -10.37 0.87 -3.33
C ILE A 287 -10.72 0.87 -4.82
N ALA A 288 -11.23 -0.25 -5.37
CA ALA A 288 -11.68 -0.30 -6.76
C ALA A 288 -12.81 0.71 -7.01
N ASP A 289 -13.77 0.78 -6.08
CA ASP A 289 -14.92 1.68 -6.16
C ASP A 289 -14.51 3.15 -6.20
N LEU A 290 -13.44 3.56 -5.50
CA LEU A 290 -12.90 4.92 -5.58
C LEU A 290 -12.51 5.30 -7.01
N PHE A 291 -11.84 4.40 -7.75
CA PHE A 291 -11.44 4.63 -9.13
C PHE A 291 -12.61 4.52 -10.11
N THR A 292 -13.45 3.50 -9.96
CA THR A 292 -14.65 3.29 -10.79
C THR A 292 -15.59 4.50 -10.75
N GLN A 293 -15.79 5.06 -9.56
CA GLN A 293 -16.71 6.19 -9.34
C GLN A 293 -16.05 7.55 -9.57
N GLN A 294 -14.73 7.56 -9.83
CA GLN A 294 -13.91 8.77 -9.83
C GLN A 294 -14.16 9.63 -8.57
N ALA A 295 -14.20 8.96 -7.42
CA ALA A 295 -14.64 9.54 -6.18
C ALA A 295 -13.69 10.66 -5.74
N SER A 296 -14.25 11.64 -5.03
CA SER A 296 -13.48 12.67 -4.32
C SER A 296 -13.71 12.52 -2.82
N MET A 297 -12.63 12.56 -2.05
CA MET A 297 -12.65 12.38 -0.61
C MET A 297 -11.59 13.26 0.03
N ASN A 298 -12.03 14.21 0.87
CA ASN A 298 -11.17 15.24 1.45
C ASN A 298 -10.47 16.04 0.32
N ALA A 299 -9.13 16.13 0.35
CA ALA A 299 -8.31 16.77 -0.69
C ALA A 299 -7.82 15.79 -1.77
N LEU A 300 -8.38 14.58 -1.83
CA LEU A 300 -8.02 13.53 -2.78
C LEU A 300 -9.14 13.34 -3.80
N SER A 301 -8.78 13.22 -5.07
CA SER A 301 -9.69 12.67 -6.08
C SER A 301 -9.00 11.56 -6.87
N PHE A 302 -9.78 10.52 -7.15
CA PHE A 302 -9.30 9.28 -7.77
C PHE A 302 -9.74 9.27 -9.23
N GLY A 303 -8.85 8.83 -10.13
CA GLY A 303 -9.16 8.81 -11.56
C GLY A 303 -8.37 7.76 -12.31
N ILE A 304 -8.74 7.59 -13.58
CA ILE A 304 -8.01 6.82 -14.58
C ILE A 304 -7.72 7.77 -15.73
N GLU A 305 -6.47 7.85 -16.15
CA GLU A 305 -6.02 8.66 -17.30
C GLU A 305 -5.36 7.75 -18.33
N ASP A 306 -5.75 7.87 -19.59
CA ASP A 306 -5.12 7.16 -20.69
C ASP A 306 -3.85 7.90 -21.10
N VAL A 307 -2.70 7.24 -20.93
CA VAL A 307 -1.37 7.77 -21.25
C VAL A 307 -0.84 7.10 -22.52
N ASP A 308 -0.10 7.83 -23.36
CA ASP A 308 0.54 7.26 -24.56
C ASP A 308 1.51 6.13 -24.19
N ASP A 309 1.44 5.01 -24.91
CA ASP A 309 2.34 3.86 -24.75
C ASP A 309 3.61 3.95 -25.63
N GLY A 310 3.76 5.04 -26.39
CA GLY A 310 4.87 5.28 -27.31
C GLY A 310 4.79 4.47 -28.61
N SER A 311 3.82 3.57 -28.73
CA SER A 311 3.55 2.77 -29.94
C SER A 311 2.35 3.29 -30.75
N GLY A 312 1.82 4.46 -30.37
CA GLY A 312 0.60 5.03 -30.93
C GLY A 312 -0.68 4.46 -30.31
N GLY A 313 -0.55 3.68 -29.24
CA GLY A 313 -1.65 3.25 -28.38
C GLY A 313 -1.71 4.07 -27.09
N THR A 314 -2.67 3.73 -26.25
CA THR A 314 -2.79 4.27 -24.89
C THR A 314 -2.86 3.15 -23.86
N ALA A 315 -2.37 3.44 -22.66
CA ALA A 315 -2.46 2.60 -21.49
C ALA A 315 -3.15 3.38 -20.34
N PRO A 316 -4.17 2.80 -19.70
CA PRO A 316 -4.82 3.44 -18.56
C PRO A 316 -3.88 3.41 -17.36
N ARG A 317 -3.78 4.55 -16.67
CA ARG A 317 -3.02 4.73 -15.43
C ARG A 317 -3.96 5.18 -14.31
N ALA A 318 -3.89 4.49 -13.18
CA ALA A 318 -4.56 4.94 -11.97
C ALA A 318 -3.84 6.16 -11.42
N LEU A 319 -4.58 7.21 -11.10
CA LEU A 319 -4.04 8.46 -10.60
C LEU A 319 -4.81 8.91 -9.35
N ILE A 320 -4.06 9.52 -8.44
CA ILE A 320 -4.62 10.28 -7.32
C ILE A 320 -4.23 11.74 -7.52
N HIS A 321 -5.22 12.61 -7.65
CA HIS A 321 -5.03 14.05 -7.53
C HIS A 321 -5.00 14.42 -6.05
N HIS A 322 -3.98 15.15 -5.64
CA HIS A 322 -3.88 15.72 -4.30
C HIS A 322 -3.84 17.25 -4.39
N GLY A 323 -4.81 17.90 -3.75
CA GLY A 323 -4.86 19.36 -3.69
C GLY A 323 -6.23 19.89 -3.31
N ALA A 324 -6.25 21.05 -2.68
CA ALA A 324 -7.47 21.80 -2.45
C ALA A 324 -7.95 22.45 -3.76
N ALA A 325 -9.26 22.67 -3.87
CA ALA A 325 -9.83 23.41 -5.00
C ALA A 325 -9.12 24.77 -5.16
N GLY A 326 -8.52 25.00 -6.33
CA GLY A 326 -7.78 26.24 -6.64
C GLY A 326 -6.27 26.22 -6.35
N SER A 327 -5.73 25.16 -5.75
CA SER A 327 -4.27 24.95 -5.63
C SER A 327 -3.71 24.17 -6.83
N LYS A 328 -2.39 24.20 -7.03
CA LYS A 328 -1.73 23.34 -8.01
C LYS A 328 -2.03 21.89 -7.63
N VAL A 329 -2.72 21.18 -8.51
CA VAL A 329 -3.11 19.79 -8.27
C VAL A 329 -1.91 18.90 -8.56
N ASP A 330 -1.40 18.23 -7.53
CA ASP A 330 -0.36 17.23 -7.69
C ASP A 330 -1.00 15.94 -8.20
N LYS A 331 -0.47 15.39 -9.29
CA LYS A 331 -0.88 14.08 -9.82
C LYS A 331 0.08 13.01 -9.31
N HIS A 332 -0.45 11.94 -8.77
CA HIS A 332 0.29 10.76 -8.35
C HIS A 332 -0.13 9.56 -9.19
N TYR A 333 0.65 9.19 -10.21
CA TYR A 333 0.39 8.03 -11.07
C TYR A 333 0.81 6.75 -10.35
N LEU A 334 -0.15 6.02 -9.82
CA LEU A 334 0.12 4.84 -9.00
C LEU A 334 0.80 3.73 -9.81
N THR A 335 1.65 2.99 -9.13
CA THR A 335 2.28 1.75 -9.62
C THR A 335 2.16 0.63 -8.60
N MET A 336 2.29 0.97 -7.32
CA MET A 336 2.28 0.03 -6.21
C MET A 336 1.68 0.68 -4.96
N VAL A 337 1.03 -0.12 -4.12
CA VAL A 337 0.59 0.24 -2.77
C VAL A 337 1.19 -0.77 -1.80
N TRP A 338 1.96 -0.30 -0.83
CA TRP A 338 2.52 -1.11 0.25
C TRP A 338 1.60 -1.05 1.48
N GLN A 339 1.08 -2.19 1.94
CA GLN A 339 0.38 -2.30 3.22
C GLN A 339 1.34 -2.73 4.32
N GLU A 340 1.45 -1.93 5.37
CA GLU A 340 2.36 -2.19 6.48
C GLU A 340 1.61 -2.53 7.78
N GLU A 341 0.58 -1.76 8.12
CA GLU A 341 -0.14 -1.91 9.39
C GLU A 341 -1.65 -1.96 9.13
N TRP A 342 -2.37 -2.87 9.79
CA TRP A 342 -3.83 -2.94 9.65
C TRP A 342 -4.50 -3.49 10.91
N THR A 343 -5.79 -3.20 11.05
CA THR A 343 -6.61 -3.75 12.13
C THR A 343 -6.79 -5.27 11.96
N GLN A 344 -6.16 -6.05 12.83
CA GLN A 344 -6.32 -7.51 12.86
C GLN A 344 -7.62 -7.94 13.58
N ASN A 345 -8.08 -7.17 14.57
CA ASN A 345 -9.24 -7.55 15.38
C ASN A 345 -10.56 -7.33 14.62
N PRO A 346 -11.35 -8.38 14.32
CA PRO A 346 -12.63 -8.25 13.62
C PRO A 346 -13.67 -7.45 14.42
N PHE A 347 -13.57 -7.39 15.75
CA PHE A 347 -14.48 -6.64 16.62
C PHE A 347 -14.04 -5.20 16.91
N SER A 348 -12.91 -4.76 16.36
CA SER A 348 -12.50 -3.35 16.49
C SER A 348 -13.56 -2.43 15.88
N ARG A 349 -14.03 -1.45 16.66
CA ARG A 349 -14.99 -0.44 16.21
C ARG A 349 -14.46 0.43 15.08
N HIS A 350 -13.15 0.66 15.09
CA HIS A 350 -12.45 1.39 14.05
C HIS A 350 -11.60 0.43 13.22
N LYS A 351 -11.69 0.54 11.91
CA LYS A 351 -10.89 -0.25 10.97
C LYS A 351 -9.90 0.68 10.31
N TYR A 352 -8.63 0.31 10.34
CA TYR A 352 -7.60 1.05 9.66
C TYR A 352 -6.67 0.16 8.85
N ILE A 353 -6.07 0.78 7.82
CA ILE A 353 -4.95 0.27 7.03
C ILE A 353 -3.98 1.43 6.87
N LYS A 354 -2.69 1.23 7.16
CA LYS A 354 -1.63 2.19 6.92
C LYS A 354 -0.55 1.58 6.04
N GLY A 355 0.13 2.45 5.32
CA GLY A 355 1.12 2.02 4.35
C GLY A 355 1.74 3.18 3.60
N LYS A 356 2.32 2.89 2.45
CA LYS A 356 2.78 3.91 1.50
C LYS A 356 2.30 3.59 0.09
N ILE A 357 1.96 4.63 -0.65
CA ILE A 357 1.77 4.53 -2.10
C ILE A 357 3.12 4.75 -2.79
N VAL A 358 3.37 4.05 -3.90
CA VAL A 358 4.50 4.29 -4.82
C VAL A 358 3.92 4.81 -6.12
N TYR A 359 4.44 5.93 -6.59
CA TYR A 359 3.90 6.61 -7.77
C TYR A 359 4.98 7.33 -8.57
N GLN A 360 4.63 7.65 -9.81
CA GLN A 360 5.36 8.58 -10.67
C GLN A 360 4.64 9.93 -10.65
N LYS A 361 5.39 11.04 -10.71
CA LYS A 361 4.81 12.39 -10.88
C LYS A 361 4.44 12.68 -12.34
N ASP A 362 5.26 12.14 -13.24
CA ASP A 362 5.10 12.17 -14.68
C ASP A 362 5.14 10.72 -15.18
N PRO A 363 4.12 10.23 -15.91
CA PRO A 363 4.08 8.84 -16.35
C PRO A 363 5.11 8.51 -17.43
N GLU A 364 5.83 9.49 -17.98
CA GLU A 364 6.94 9.30 -18.93
C GLU A 364 8.30 9.14 -18.21
N GLU A 365 8.41 9.61 -16.98
CA GLU A 365 9.65 9.58 -16.20
C GLU A 365 9.74 8.33 -15.32
N LEU A 366 10.89 7.65 -15.34
CA LEU A 366 11.12 6.43 -14.53
C LEU A 366 11.72 6.76 -13.15
N GLU A 367 11.17 7.80 -12.52
CA GLU A 367 11.46 8.19 -11.15
C GLU A 367 10.23 7.96 -10.27
N PHE A 368 10.44 7.26 -9.16
CA PHE A 368 9.39 6.84 -8.24
C PHE A 368 9.50 7.60 -6.93
N PHE A 369 8.35 7.89 -6.34
CA PHE A 369 8.22 8.57 -5.05
C PHE A 369 7.30 7.76 -4.15
N THR A 370 7.43 7.95 -2.84
CA THR A 370 6.52 7.38 -1.85
C THR A 370 5.87 8.44 -0.97
N LYS A 371 4.61 8.18 -0.62
CA LYS A 371 3.86 8.94 0.39
C LYS A 371 3.15 7.99 1.32
N ALA A 372 3.20 8.28 2.62
CA ALA A 372 2.41 7.54 3.60
C ALA A 372 0.92 7.78 3.39
N TYR A 373 0.13 6.75 3.64
CA TYR A 373 -1.33 6.82 3.61
C TYR A 373 -1.92 6.12 4.82
N THR A 374 -3.11 6.57 5.20
CA THR A 374 -3.98 5.93 6.19
C THR A 374 -5.38 5.83 5.61
N ILE A 375 -5.95 4.64 5.62
CA ILE A 375 -7.39 4.42 5.45
C ILE A 375 -7.94 4.21 6.85
N LEU A 376 -8.84 5.07 7.31
CA LEU A 376 -9.52 4.96 8.60
C LEU A 376 -11.04 4.99 8.37
N ASP A 377 -11.73 3.90 8.72
CA ASP A 377 -13.18 3.74 8.55
C ASP A 377 -13.64 4.05 7.12
N GLY A 378 -12.88 3.55 6.14
CA GLY A 378 -13.12 3.75 4.71
C GLY A 378 -12.66 5.12 4.17
N LYS A 379 -12.14 6.01 5.02
CA LYS A 379 -11.63 7.31 4.60
C LYS A 379 -10.13 7.28 4.38
N MET A 380 -9.69 7.55 3.16
CA MET A 380 -8.27 7.61 2.80
C MET A 380 -7.71 9.03 3.03
N MET A 381 -6.50 9.08 3.58
CA MET A 381 -5.69 10.27 3.78
C MET A 381 -4.27 10.00 3.27
N LEU A 382 -3.64 11.00 2.66
CA LEU A 382 -2.23 10.97 2.27
C LEU A 382 -1.44 11.94 3.14
N SER A 383 -0.19 11.57 3.45
CA SER A 383 0.76 12.49 4.08
C SER A 383 1.13 13.62 3.13
N GLU A 384 1.33 14.81 3.68
CA GLU A 384 1.91 15.95 2.97
C GLU A 384 3.41 15.74 2.69
N ILE A 385 4.07 14.93 3.52
CA ILE A 385 5.49 14.62 3.40
C ILE A 385 5.68 13.52 2.35
N GLU A 386 6.50 13.85 1.36
CA GLU A 386 6.97 12.95 0.31
C GLU A 386 8.39 12.48 0.62
N ASP A 387 8.67 11.19 0.41
CA ASP A 387 10.02 10.65 0.53
C ASP A 387 10.89 11.05 -0.68
N SER A 388 12.21 10.82 -0.58
CA SER A 388 13.12 11.09 -1.70
C SER A 388 12.85 10.17 -2.89
N GLY A 389 13.02 10.70 -4.10
CA GLY A 389 12.86 9.93 -5.33
C GLY A 389 13.87 8.77 -5.46
N PHE A 390 13.45 7.69 -6.11
CA PHE A 390 14.27 6.49 -6.36
C PHE A 390 14.02 5.91 -7.76
N PRO A 391 15.00 5.20 -8.36
CA PRO A 391 14.95 4.79 -9.77
C PRO A 391 14.33 3.40 -10.03
N SER A 392 13.86 2.71 -8.98
CA SER A 392 13.34 1.33 -9.05
C SER A 392 11.84 1.32 -8.77
N PRO A 393 11.03 0.51 -9.46
CA PRO A 393 9.59 0.40 -9.18
C PRO A 393 9.31 -0.30 -7.84
N LEU A 394 10.25 -1.13 -7.37
CA LEU A 394 10.21 -1.68 -6.01
C LEU A 394 11.02 -0.77 -5.08
N PRO A 395 10.40 -0.22 -4.03
CA PRO A 395 11.10 0.63 -3.07
C PRO A 395 12.06 -0.17 -2.19
N GLY A 396 12.92 0.55 -1.47
CA GLY A 396 13.75 -0.04 -0.42
C GLY A 396 12.94 -0.41 0.82
N GLU A 397 13.65 -0.84 1.88
CA GLU A 397 13.03 -1.10 3.19
C GLU A 397 12.45 0.18 3.84
N ASP A 398 12.82 1.35 3.32
CA ASP A 398 12.33 2.65 3.77
C ASP A 398 10.81 2.81 3.64
N VAL A 399 10.18 2.01 2.76
CA VAL A 399 8.72 1.98 2.61
C VAL A 399 7.99 1.50 3.88
N LYS A 400 8.70 0.77 4.75
CA LYS A 400 8.14 0.20 5.99
C LYS A 400 8.10 1.22 7.15
N TYR A 401 8.81 2.35 7.06
CA TYR A 401 8.74 3.39 8.08
C TYR A 401 7.57 4.32 7.81
N LEU A 402 6.52 4.18 8.62
CA LEU A 402 5.37 5.07 8.61
C LEU A 402 5.67 6.26 9.53
N ASP A 403 6.41 7.25 9.04
CA ASP A 403 6.62 8.49 9.79
C ASP A 403 5.27 9.15 10.06
N ASN A 404 4.83 9.11 11.32
CA ASN A 404 3.55 9.62 11.86
C ASN A 404 2.55 10.06 10.78
N ALA A 405 2.03 9.10 10.03
CA ALA A 405 0.91 9.36 9.14
C ALA A 405 -0.22 10.01 9.99
N PRO A 406 -0.85 11.10 9.51
CA PRO A 406 -1.76 11.91 10.31
C PRO A 406 -2.96 11.13 10.86
#